data_AF-A0A832VCL4-F1
#
_entry.id   AF-A0A832VCL4-F1
#
_cell.length_a   1.000
_cell.length_b   1.000
_cell.length_c   1.000
_cell.angle_alpha   90.00
_cell.angle_beta   90.00
_cell.angle_gamma   90.00
#
_symmetry.space_group_name_H-M   'P 1'
#
loop_
_entity.id
_entity.type
_entity.pdbx_description
1 polymer ?
#
loop_
_entity_poly.entity_id
_entity_poly.type
_entity_poly.pdbx_seq_one_letter_code
_entity_poly.pdbx_strand_id
1 'polypeptide(L)'
;MAHVPDGTGKAPVTITKPTTSVTSGASVPQKLVAAASAFANVLRGTFGPNGLDKMLYKTNGETAVTNDGAKIIAELMVKHPAAKAFVSLAESQENACGDGVTGCILLAGELMSEAGRLLERDL
;
A
#
# COMPACT_ATOMS: atom_id res chain seq x y z
N MET A 1 -50.28 -1.91 12.52
CA MET A 1 -49.43 -2.43 11.43
C MET A 1 -48.18 -1.56 11.39
N ALA A 2 -47.01 -2.15 11.65
CA ALA A 2 -45.75 -1.41 11.70
C ALA A 2 -45.35 -0.97 10.28
N HIS A 3 -45.00 0.31 10.14
CA HIS A 3 -44.48 0.88 8.90
C HIS A 3 -43.11 0.28 8.61
N VAL A 4 -43.00 -0.46 7.50
CA VAL A 4 -41.74 -0.97 6.98
C VAL A 4 -40.98 0.21 6.39
N PRO A 5 -39.73 0.47 6.78
CA PRO A 5 -38.97 1.59 6.22
C PRO A 5 -38.57 1.25 4.78
N ASP A 6 -39.13 2.00 3.83
CA ASP A 6 -38.70 1.96 2.43
C ASP A 6 -37.23 2.37 2.36
N GLY A 7 -36.39 1.50 1.81
CA GLY A 7 -34.92 1.61 1.75
C GLY A 7 -34.37 2.78 0.91
N THR A 8 -35.12 3.88 0.77
CA THR A 8 -34.72 5.12 0.10
C THR A 8 -34.07 6.12 1.07
N GLY A 9 -33.38 5.63 2.09
CA GLY A 9 -32.65 6.46 3.05
C GLY A 9 -31.52 7.20 2.37
N LYS A 10 -31.78 8.43 1.90
CA LYS A 10 -30.73 9.43 1.69
C LYS A 10 -30.05 9.58 3.05
N ALA A 11 -28.85 9.02 3.24
CA ALA A 11 -28.12 9.13 4.50
C ALA A 11 -27.97 10.64 4.83
N PRO A 12 -28.62 11.18 5.89
CA PRO A 12 -28.84 12.62 5.93
C PRO A 12 -27.69 13.40 6.57
N VAL A 13 -26.52 12.78 6.79
CA VAL A 13 -25.39 13.44 7.45
C VAL A 13 -24.13 13.30 6.60
N THR A 14 -23.78 14.37 5.88
CA THR A 14 -22.48 14.50 5.23
C THR A 14 -21.45 14.85 6.30
N ILE A 15 -20.71 13.85 6.79
CA ILE A 15 -19.65 14.01 7.80
C ILE A 15 -18.35 14.57 7.17
N THR A 16 -18.30 14.69 5.84
CA THR A 16 -17.12 15.13 5.09
C THR A 16 -17.13 16.63 4.78
N LYS A 17 -15.94 17.24 4.70
CA LYS A 17 -15.81 18.62 4.22
C LYS A 17 -16.25 18.70 2.75
N PRO A 18 -16.74 19.86 2.27
CA PRO A 18 -17.13 20.03 0.86
C PRO A 18 -16.00 19.76 -0.14
N THR A 19 -14.74 19.85 0.30
CA THR A 19 -13.55 19.59 -0.52
C THR A 19 -13.09 18.13 -0.52
N THR A 20 -13.77 17.25 0.22
CA THR A 20 -13.39 15.83 0.32
C THR A 20 -13.92 15.03 -0.86
N SER A 21 -13.02 14.40 -1.60
CA SER A 21 -13.38 13.38 -2.59
C SER A 21 -13.54 12.02 -1.91
N VAL A 22 -14.68 11.36 -2.12
CA VAL A 22 -14.97 10.02 -1.59
C VAL A 22 -14.84 9.00 -2.70
N THR A 23 -14.02 7.97 -2.48
CA THR A 23 -13.97 6.76 -3.33
C THR A 23 -14.73 5.65 -2.61
N SER A 24 -15.61 4.94 -3.32
CA SER A 24 -16.43 3.85 -2.76
C SER A 24 -16.61 2.70 -3.75
N GLY A 25 -17.18 1.58 -3.27
CA GLY A 25 -17.43 0.38 -4.06
C GLY A 25 -16.14 -0.34 -4.51
N ALA A 26 -16.24 -1.08 -5.62
CA ALA A 26 -15.15 -1.89 -6.18
C ALA A 26 -13.88 -1.09 -6.53
N SER A 27 -14.01 0.23 -6.74
CA SER A 27 -12.87 1.10 -7.02
C SER A 27 -11.90 1.27 -5.83
N VAL A 28 -12.36 1.02 -4.60
CA VAL A 28 -11.52 1.10 -3.39
C VAL A 28 -10.49 -0.03 -3.36
N PRO A 29 -10.88 -1.33 -3.36
CA PRO A 29 -9.91 -2.42 -3.31
C PRO A 29 -8.97 -2.40 -4.52
N GLN A 30 -9.45 -2.05 -5.71
CA GLN A 30 -8.59 -1.90 -6.90
C GLN A 30 -7.45 -0.90 -6.67
N LYS A 31 -7.74 0.27 -6.08
CA LYS A 31 -6.70 1.26 -5.74
C LYS A 31 -5.75 0.77 -4.64
N LEU A 32 -6.27 0.03 -3.66
CA LEU A 32 -5.44 -0.57 -2.60
C LEU A 32 -4.45 -1.59 -3.18
N VAL A 33 -4.93 -2.50 -4.04
CA VAL A 33 -4.10 -3.50 -4.72
C VAL A 33 -3.06 -2.82 -5.61
N ALA A 34 -3.47 -1.89 -6.46
CA ALA A 34 -2.56 -1.19 -7.36
C ALA A 34 -1.43 -0.47 -6.60
N ALA A 35 -1.74 0.19 -5.49
CA ALA A 35 -0.75 0.85 -4.65
C ALA A 35 0.22 -0.15 -3.98
N ALA A 36 -0.29 -1.28 -3.48
CA ALA A 36 0.52 -2.32 -2.87
C ALA A 36 1.48 -2.97 -3.89
N SER A 37 0.98 -3.31 -5.09
CA SER A 37 1.78 -3.87 -6.18
C SER A 37 2.85 -2.88 -6.66
N ALA A 38 2.49 -1.60 -6.82
CA ALA A 38 3.45 -0.56 -7.17
C ALA A 38 4.56 -0.45 -6.12
N PHE A 39 4.19 -0.49 -4.83
CA PHE A 39 5.14 -0.42 -3.73
C PHE A 39 6.10 -1.62 -3.70
N ALA A 40 5.58 -2.85 -3.84
CA ALA A 40 6.40 -4.05 -3.91
C ALA A 40 7.36 -4.04 -5.12
N ASN A 41 6.91 -3.54 -6.27
CA ASN A 41 7.75 -3.40 -7.45
C ASN A 41 8.94 -2.44 -7.26
N VAL A 42 8.84 -1.47 -6.34
CA VAL A 42 9.99 -0.63 -5.96
C VAL A 42 11.10 -1.47 -5.34
N LEU A 43 10.82 -2.58 -4.66
CA LEU A 43 11.84 -3.40 -4.00
C LEU A 43 12.21 -4.66 -4.77
N ARG A 44 11.45 -5.05 -5.79
CA ARG A 44 11.65 -6.30 -6.53
C ARG A 44 13.08 -6.48 -7.06
N GLY A 45 13.69 -5.39 -7.53
CA GLY A 45 15.06 -5.42 -8.05
C GLY A 45 16.14 -5.57 -6.98
N THR A 46 15.83 -5.39 -5.70
CA THR A 46 16.81 -5.46 -4.60
C THR A 46 16.85 -6.83 -3.93
N PHE A 47 16.00 -7.77 -4.35
CA PHE A 47 15.88 -9.08 -3.71
C PHE A 47 16.96 -10.06 -4.16
N GLY A 48 17.53 -10.77 -3.18
CA GLY A 48 18.47 -11.87 -3.40
C GLY A 48 19.94 -11.44 -3.48
N PRO A 49 20.86 -12.42 -3.65
CA PRO A 49 22.30 -12.16 -3.62
C PRO A 49 22.80 -11.30 -4.80
N ASN A 50 22.04 -11.26 -5.90
CA ASN A 50 22.29 -10.40 -7.06
C ASN A 50 21.35 -9.18 -7.08
N GLY A 51 20.82 -8.79 -5.92
CA GLY A 51 19.96 -7.61 -5.78
C GLY A 51 20.71 -6.35 -6.20
N LEU A 52 20.03 -5.50 -6.96
CA LEU A 52 20.56 -4.24 -7.47
C LEU A 52 20.43 -3.14 -6.42
N ASP A 53 21.43 -2.26 -6.37
CA ASP A 53 21.34 -1.04 -5.59
C ASP A 53 20.32 -0.06 -6.19
N LYS A 54 19.70 0.73 -5.32
CA LYS A 54 18.84 1.85 -5.72
C LYS A 54 19.46 3.16 -5.30
N MET A 55 19.53 4.08 -6.26
CA MET A 55 19.86 5.47 -6.00
C MET A 55 18.58 6.24 -5.64
N LEU A 56 18.54 6.79 -4.43
CA LEU A 56 17.49 7.63 -3.90
C LEU A 56 17.94 9.09 -3.99
N TYR A 57 17.15 9.91 -4.67
CA TYR A 57 17.39 11.35 -4.77
C TYR A 57 16.44 12.09 -3.82
N LYS A 58 17.01 12.80 -2.85
CA LYS A 58 16.26 13.51 -1.81
C LYS A 58 15.93 14.94 -2.24
N THR A 59 14.92 15.52 -1.60
CA THR A 59 14.47 16.90 -1.87
C THR A 59 15.49 17.96 -1.46
N ASN A 60 16.42 17.63 -0.55
CA ASN A 60 17.53 18.49 -0.13
C ASN A 60 18.73 18.44 -1.10
N GLY A 61 18.65 17.67 -2.20
CA GLY A 61 19.73 17.51 -3.17
C GLY A 61 20.74 16.40 -2.84
N GLU A 62 20.58 15.69 -1.72
CA GLU A 62 21.42 14.55 -1.37
C GLU A 62 21.03 13.29 -2.14
N THR A 63 22.01 12.45 -2.39
CA THR A 63 21.83 11.12 -2.98
C THR A 63 22.23 10.05 -1.97
N ALA A 64 21.41 9.00 -1.85
CA ALA A 64 21.77 7.78 -1.13
C ALA A 64 21.71 6.59 -2.08
N VAL A 65 22.71 5.70 -2.02
CA VAL A 65 22.70 4.44 -2.78
C VAL A 65 22.64 3.30 -1.79
N THR A 66 21.64 2.42 -1.94
CA THR A 66 21.47 1.27 -1.03
C THR A 66 20.61 0.19 -1.67
N ASN A 67 20.84 -1.06 -1.29
CA ASN A 67 19.97 -2.21 -1.56
C ASN A 67 19.08 -2.60 -0.37
N ASP A 68 19.25 -1.95 0.79
CA ASP A 68 18.50 -2.26 2.00
C ASP A 68 17.04 -1.82 1.84
N GLY A 69 16.13 -2.80 1.82
CA GLY A 69 14.70 -2.58 1.69
C GLY A 69 14.13 -1.71 2.81
N ALA A 70 14.59 -1.88 4.05
CA ALA A 70 14.11 -1.09 5.19
C ALA A 70 14.44 0.40 4.99
N LYS A 71 15.70 0.68 4.64
CA LYS A 71 16.16 2.05 4.36
C LYS A 71 15.50 2.67 3.14
N ILE A 72 15.31 1.91 2.06
CA ILE A 72 14.59 2.40 0.87
C ILE A 72 13.18 2.83 1.26
N ILE A 73 12.46 2.00 2.01
CA ILE A 73 11.08 2.27 2.43
C ILE A 73 10.98 3.50 3.33
N ALA A 74 11.90 3.64 4.29
CA ALA A 74 11.91 4.75 5.23
C ALA A 74 12.10 6.12 4.56
N GLU A 75 12.77 6.16 3.40
CA GLU A 75 13.05 7.39 2.65
C GLU A 75 11.93 7.75 1.65
N LEU A 76 10.97 6.86 1.41
CA LEU A 76 9.88 7.11 0.45
C LEU A 76 8.77 7.97 1.08
N MET A 77 8.44 9.09 0.42
CA MET A 77 7.30 9.92 0.79
C MET A 77 5.98 9.32 0.29
N VAL A 78 5.37 8.47 1.13
CA VAL A 78 4.14 7.75 0.79
C VAL A 78 2.87 8.48 1.22
N LYS A 79 1.96 8.72 0.27
CA LYS A 79 0.64 9.32 0.54
C LYS A 79 -0.49 8.30 0.63
N HIS A 80 -0.41 7.21 -0.15
CA HIS A 80 -1.50 6.25 -0.28
C HIS A 80 -1.65 5.37 0.98
N PRO A 81 -2.87 5.12 1.50
CA PRO A 81 -3.07 4.39 2.75
C PRO A 81 -2.52 2.96 2.71
N ALA A 82 -2.74 2.21 1.63
CA ALA A 82 -2.18 0.87 1.49
C ALA A 82 -0.64 0.88 1.56
N ALA A 83 0.00 1.83 0.90
CA ALA A 83 1.46 1.92 0.92
C ALA A 83 1.99 2.36 2.30
N LYS A 84 1.24 3.16 3.07
CA LYS A 84 1.58 3.42 4.49
C LYS A 84 1.52 2.16 5.35
N ALA A 85 0.55 1.28 5.11
CA ALA A 85 0.48 -0.01 5.81
C ALA A 85 1.71 -0.88 5.48
N PHE A 86 2.20 -0.83 4.25
CA PHE A 86 3.44 -1.50 3.84
C PHE A 86 4.69 -0.91 4.52
N VAL A 87 4.75 0.40 4.73
CA VAL A 87 5.82 1.04 5.53
C VAL A 87 5.80 0.48 6.96
N SER A 88 4.64 0.45 7.62
CA SER A 88 4.53 -0.10 8.97
C SER A 88 4.85 -1.60 9.03
N LEU A 89 4.51 -2.37 7.99
CA LEU A 89 4.89 -3.78 7.88
C LEU A 89 6.42 -3.94 7.83
N ALA A 90 7.10 -3.12 7.03
CA ALA A 90 8.56 -3.13 6.93
C ALA A 90 9.23 -2.76 8.24
N GLU A 91 8.78 -1.69 8.90
CA GLU A 91 9.27 -1.28 10.23
C GLU A 91 9.09 -2.40 11.26
N SER A 92 7.93 -3.08 11.23
CA SER A 92 7.67 -4.20 12.14
C SER A 92 8.60 -5.38 11.88
N GLN A 93 8.85 -5.72 10.62
CA GLN A 93 9.75 -6.80 10.22
C GLN A 93 11.21 -6.49 10.59
N GLU A 94 11.65 -5.26 10.34
CA GLU A 94 12.98 -4.78 10.71
C GLU A 94 13.18 -4.83 12.23
N ASN A 95 12.21 -4.34 13.01
CA ASN A 95 12.30 -4.35 14.47
C ASN A 95 12.28 -5.76 15.06
N ALA A 96 11.58 -6.70 14.42
CA ALA A 96 11.44 -8.07 14.92
C ALA A 96 12.63 -8.96 14.54
N CYS A 97 13.14 -8.85 13.31
CA CYS A 97 14.13 -9.77 12.76
C CYS A 97 15.44 -9.10 12.32
N GLY A 98 15.42 -7.81 11.99
CA GLY A 98 16.58 -7.08 11.43
C GLY A 98 16.98 -7.53 10.01
N ASP A 99 16.16 -8.36 9.35
CA ASP A 99 16.36 -8.82 7.98
C ASP A 99 15.02 -9.30 7.38
N GLY A 100 15.03 -9.57 6.08
CA GLY A 100 13.91 -10.14 5.35
C GLY A 100 12.86 -9.12 4.93
N VAL A 101 13.08 -7.83 5.17
CA VAL A 101 12.14 -6.74 4.84
C VAL A 101 11.76 -6.78 3.36
N THR A 102 12.74 -6.87 2.47
CA THR A 102 12.51 -6.97 1.01
C THR A 102 11.62 -8.17 0.67
N GLY A 103 11.92 -9.35 1.21
CA GLY A 103 11.14 -10.56 0.97
C GLY A 103 9.71 -10.46 1.52
N CYS A 104 9.56 -9.93 2.73
CA CYS A 104 8.27 -9.72 3.39
C CYS A 104 7.36 -8.79 2.57
N ILE A 105 7.92 -7.68 2.07
CA ILE A 105 7.17 -6.72 1.25
C ILE A 105 6.80 -7.32 -0.11
N LEU A 106 7.69 -8.08 -0.74
CA LEU A 106 7.38 -8.75 -2.01
C LEU A 106 6.27 -9.79 -1.83
N LEU A 107 6.32 -10.58 -0.76
CA LEU A 107 5.29 -11.55 -0.45
C LEU A 107 3.94 -10.86 -0.21
N ALA A 108 3.90 -9.81 0.61
CA ALA A 108 2.68 -9.04 0.86
C ALA A 108 2.13 -8.40 -0.42
N GLY A 109 2.99 -7.89 -1.30
CA GLY A 109 2.60 -7.33 -2.59
C GLY A 109 1.97 -8.37 -3.52
N GLU A 110 2.51 -9.59 -3.55
CA GLU A 110 1.96 -10.69 -4.35
C GLU A 110 0.62 -11.17 -3.80
N LEU A 111 0.48 -11.27 -2.46
CA LEU A 111 -0.80 -11.59 -1.82
C LEU A 111 -1.88 -10.57 -2.17
N MET A 112 -1.55 -9.28 -2.19
CA MET A 112 -2.48 -8.22 -2.61
C MET A 112 -2.85 -8.33 -4.09
N SER A 113 -1.90 -8.70 -4.95
CA SER A 113 -2.16 -8.95 -6.37
C SER A 113 -3.11 -10.12 -6.59
N GLU A 114 -2.90 -11.25 -5.90
CA GLU A 114 -3.82 -12.39 -5.95
C GLU A 114 -5.20 -12.06 -5.39
N ALA A 115 -5.26 -11.30 -4.29
CA ALA A 115 -6.53 -10.81 -3.76
C ALA A 115 -7.28 -9.95 -4.80
N GLY A 116 -6.57 -9.11 -5.55
CA GLY A 116 -7.14 -8.35 -6.67
C GLY A 116 -7.77 -9.25 -7.74
N ARG A 117 -7.08 -10.33 -8.14
CA ARG A 117 -7.60 -11.30 -9.12
C ARG A 117 -8.82 -12.07 -8.61
N LEU A 118 -8.90 -12.35 -7.32
CA LEU A 118 -10.08 -12.98 -6.72
C LEU A 118 -11.28 -12.03 -6.71
N LEU A 119 -11.06 -10.77 -6.35
CA LEU A 119 -12.11 -9.75 -6.38
C LEU A 119 -12.67 -9.50 -7.80
N GLU A 120 -11.82 -9.59 -8.83
CA GLU A 120 -12.26 -9.52 -10.23
C GLU A 120 -13.16 -10.70 -10.65
N ARG A 121 -13.11 -11.81 -9.90
CA ARG A 121 -13.94 -13.00 -10.11
C ARG A 121 -15.17 -13.02 -9.20
N ASP A 122 -15.46 -11.92 -8.50
CA ASP A 122 -16.50 -11.82 -7.47
C ASP A 122 -16.38 -12.88 -6.35
N LEU A 123 -15.13 -13.21 -5.98
CA LEU A 123 -14.77 -14.13 -4.89
C LEU A 123 -14.21 -13.41 -3.66
#